data_AF-X0UPW8-F1
#
_entry.id   AF-X0UPW8-F1
#
_cell.length_a   1.000
_cell.length_b   1.000
_cell.length_c   1.000
_cell.angle_alpha   90.00
_cell.angle_beta   90.00
_cell.angle_gamma   90.00
#
_symmetry.space_group_name_H-M   'P 1'
#
loop_
_entity.id
_entity.type
_entity.pdbx_description
1 polymer ?
#
loop_
_entity_poly.entity_id
_entity_poly.type
_entity_poly.pdbx_seq_one_letter_code
_entity_poly.pdbx_strand_id
1 'polypeptide(L)' 'MVNEKKSDICIIGAGIGGLTASAVLAKQGYNVKIFEKESWK' A
#
# COMPACT_ATOMS: atom_id res chain seq x y z
N MET A 1 27.35 2.28 -3.01
CA MET A 1 26.00 2.45 -2.42
C MET A 1 25.00 1.81 -3.36
N VAL A 2 24.39 0.69 -2.97
CA VAL A 2 23.39 0.00 -3.80
C VAL A 2 22.06 0.69 -3.55
N ASN A 3 21.48 1.29 -4.59
CA ASN A 3 20.17 1.92 -4.50
C ASN A 3 19.12 0.80 -4.58
N GLU A 4 18.61 0.34 -3.44
CA GLU A 4 17.57 -0.69 -3.40
C GLU A 4 16.27 -0.08 -3.95
N LYS A 5 15.96 -0.36 -5.23
CA LYS A 5 14.68 0.03 -5.82
C LYS A 5 13.59 -0.84 -5.20
N LYS A 6 12.83 -0.28 -4.27
CA LYS A 6 11.58 -0.90 -3.81
C LYS A 6 10.53 -0.81 -4.91
N SER A 7 9.87 -1.93 -5.20
CA SER A 7 8.79 -1.99 -6.18
C SER A 7 7.55 -1.24 -5.69
N ASP A 8 6.79 -0.69 -6.63
CA ASP A 8 5.47 -0.14 -6.34
C ASP A 8 4.49 -1.28 -6.00
N ILE A 9 3.60 -1.05 -5.03
CA ILE A 9 2.60 -2.02 -4.58
C ILE A 9 1.20 -1.48 -4.82
N CYS A 10 0.38 -2.29 -5.48
CA CYS A 10 -1.05 -2.06 -5.67
C CYS A 10 -1.83 -2.96 -4.71
N ILE A 11 -2.73 -2.36 -3.92
CA ILE A 11 -3.65 -3.08 -3.01
C ILE A 11 -5.08 -2.84 -3.48
N ILE A 12 -5.85 -3.92 -3.64
CA ILE A 12 -7.26 -3.87 -4.00
C ILE A 12 -8.09 -4.18 -2.75
N GLY A 13 -8.92 -3.22 -2.32
CA GLY A 13 -9.73 -3.26 -1.12
C GLY A 13 -9.14 -2.44 0.04
N ALA A 14 -9.91 -1.48 0.56
CA ALA A 14 -9.61 -0.67 1.74
C ALA A 14 -10.37 -1.14 3.00
N GLY A 15 -10.66 -2.43 3.10
CA GLY A 15 -11.07 -3.06 4.35
C GLY A 15 -9.92 -3.17 5.35
N ILE A 16 -10.19 -3.72 6.54
CA ILE A 16 -9.19 -3.80 7.63
C ILE A 16 -7.90 -4.52 7.23
N GLY A 17 -7.99 -5.58 6.42
CA GLY A 17 -6.82 -6.30 5.92
C GLY A 17 -5.98 -5.46 4.97
N GLY A 18 -6.62 -4.80 4.00
CA GLY A 18 -5.95 -3.98 2.99
C GLY A 18 -5.26 -2.75 3.59
N LEU A 19 -5.94 -2.07 4.53
CA LEU A 19 -5.36 -0.94 5.27
C LEU A 19 -4.20 -1.37 6.17
N THR A 20 -4.32 -2.51 6.86
CA THR A 20 -3.25 -3.02 7.72
C THR A 20 -2.02 -3.39 6.88
N ALA A 21 -2.22 -4.10 5.77
CA ALA A 21 -1.14 -4.45 4.85
C ALA A 21 -0.47 -3.20 4.26
N SER A 22 -1.28 -2.22 3.83
CA SER A 22 -0.79 -0.92 3.37
C SER A 22 0.09 -0.24 4.40
N ALA A 23 -0.36 -0.14 5.65
CA ALA A 23 0.36 0.55 6.71
C ALA A 23 1.73 -0.10 6.98
N VAL A 24 1.79 -1.44 7.02
CA VAL A 24 3.04 -2.18 7.22
C VAL A 24 4.01 -1.95 6.06
N LEU A 25 3.53 -2.06 4.82
CA LEU A 25 4.36 -1.89 3.62
C LEU A 25 4.84 -0.45 3.45
N ALA A 26 3.98 0.54 3.71
CA ALA A 26 4.36 1.95 3.69
C ALA A 26 5.43 2.24 4.76
N LYS A 27 5.30 1.69 5.98
CA LYS A 27 6.32 1.81 7.04
C LYS A 27 7.66 1.18 6.65
N GLN A 28 7.64 0.15 5.81
CA GLN A 28 8.85 -0.45 5.24
C GLN A 28 9.44 0.36 4.07
N GLY A 29 8.82 1.47 3.67
CA GLY A 29 9.32 2.36 2.61
C GLY A 29 8.91 1.95 1.20
N TYR A 30 7.93 1.05 1.05
CA TYR A 30 7.33 0.78 -0.26
C TYR A 30 6.40 1.92 -0.66
N ASN A 31 6.34 2.22 -1.96
CA ASN A 31 5.33 3.10 -2.52
C ASN A 31 4.04 2.30 -2.74
N VAL A 32 3.00 2.60 -1.95
CA VAL A 32 1.76 1.82 -1.91
C VAL A 32 0.60 2.65 -2.44
N LYS A 33 -0.21 2.07 -3.32
CA LYS A 33 -1.47 2.64 -3.80
C LYS A 33 -2.63 1.67 -3.52
N ILE A 34 -3.67 2.17 -2.86
CA ILE A 34 -4.88 1.40 -2.54
C ILE A 34 -6.00 1.80 -3.48
N PHE A 35 -6.76 0.83 -3.97
CA PHE A 35 -7.97 1.01 -4.76
C PHE A 35 -9.14 0.39 -4.01
N GLU A 36 -10.18 1.18 -3.77
CA GLU A 36 -11.44 0.73 -3.18
C GLU A 36 -12.58 1.10 -4.13
N LYS A 37 -13.61 0.25 -4.17
CA LYS A 37 -14.79 0.46 -5.01
C LYS A 37 -15.59 1.66 -4.52
N GLU A 38 -15.74 1.79 -3.21
CA GLU A 38 -16.51 2.86 -2.60
C GLU A 38 -15.64 4.11 -2.39
N SER A 39 -16.20 5.27 -2.71
CA SER A 39 -15.61 6.55 -2.29
C SER A 39 -15.86 6.77 -0.80
N TRP A 40 -14.91 7.43 -0.12
CA TRP A 40 -15.15 7.93 1.23
C TRP A 40 -16.40 8.83 1.23
N LYS A 41 -17.35 8.56 2.13
CA LYS A 41 -18.58 9.33 2.29
C LYS A 41 -18.42 10.43 3.34
#